data_AF-A0AAD3E5P3-F1
#
_entry.id   AF-A0AAD3E5P3-F1
#
_cell.length_a   1.000
_cell.length_b   1.000
_cell.length_c   1.000
_cell.angle_alpha   90.00
_cell.angle_beta   90.00
_cell.angle_gamma   90.00
#
_symmetry.space_group_name_H-M   'P 1'
#
loop_
_entity.id
_entity.type
_entity.pdbx_description
1 polymer ?
#
loop_
_entity_poly.entity_id
_entity_poly.type
_entity_poly.pdbx_seq_one_letter_code
_entity_poly.pdbx_strand_id
1 'polypeptide(L)'
;MALDAYKADEVVAVKVNVNGTDVADKTELPVVASLGLHLYDDFVISGSSGPSPPPLPPRSPRPPSPPPPLALASTTTRRLTSSLTPTSPSKPTHSWHLHPPSPAPDVVVWATSATCYDNSSTSGAILKRMVGPPSAKVLAIKACKATTTLGWVPSMKSPSYAVANFNVSPLVIANRVESVDVYLLSRGTSNHGITSIDIQLMATAEGVSHWTTIYTASAADRLVCPGIKRFPVKGGAAQLPITQEVLGAAQVAAVKIHVNGTGVADKSQLPIVAAVGLNLGDGTA
;
A
#
# COMPACT_ATOMS: atom_id res chain seq x y z
N MET A 1 33.87 12.38 -41.67
CA MET A 1 32.80 13.41 -41.62
C MET A 1 32.13 13.29 -40.26
N ALA A 2 31.99 14.43 -39.61
CA ALA A 2 31.81 14.59 -38.17
C ALA A 2 30.38 14.28 -37.67
N LEU A 3 30.28 13.92 -36.39
CA LEU A 3 29.06 14.03 -35.60
C LEU A 3 28.76 15.51 -35.35
N ASP A 4 27.54 15.94 -35.62
CA ASP A 4 27.00 17.19 -35.09
C ASP A 4 25.88 16.91 -34.08
N ALA A 5 26.04 17.54 -32.92
CA ALA A 5 25.17 17.48 -31.76
C ALA A 5 23.88 18.27 -32.01
N TYR A 6 22.73 17.66 -31.73
CA TYR A 6 21.46 18.37 -31.70
C TYR A 6 21.33 19.09 -30.35
N LYS A 7 21.33 20.42 -30.40
CA LYS A 7 20.98 21.29 -29.26
C LYS A 7 19.49 21.15 -28.95
N ALA A 8 19.18 20.90 -27.68
CA ALA A 8 17.87 21.15 -27.10
C ALA A 8 17.82 22.60 -26.65
N ASP A 9 16.93 23.41 -27.22
CA ASP A 9 16.39 24.64 -26.61
C ASP A 9 15.32 25.23 -27.54
N GLU A 10 14.07 24.81 -27.37
CA GLU A 10 12.93 25.65 -27.70
C GLU A 10 11.71 25.24 -26.86
N VAL A 11 11.49 25.97 -25.76
CA VAL A 11 10.26 25.88 -24.99
C VAL A 11 9.22 26.75 -25.68
N VAL A 12 8.32 26.11 -26.46
CA VAL A 12 7.16 26.80 -27.02
C VAL A 12 6.16 27.05 -25.90
N ALA A 13 6.07 28.30 -25.43
CA ALA A 13 5.07 28.73 -24.47
C ALA A 13 3.70 28.85 -25.16
N VAL A 14 2.83 27.86 -24.95
CA VAL A 14 1.42 27.93 -25.37
C VAL A 14 0.65 28.77 -24.36
N LYS A 15 0.28 30.01 -24.74
CA LYS A 15 -0.68 30.82 -23.98
C LYS A 15 -2.09 30.33 -24.27
N VAL A 16 -2.72 29.67 -23.30
CA VAL A 16 -4.17 29.41 -23.33
C VAL A 16 -4.87 30.61 -22.71
N ASN A 17 -5.64 31.32 -23.52
CA ASN A 17 -6.42 32.48 -23.10
C ASN A 17 -7.79 32.00 -22.61
N VAL A 18 -8.05 32.04 -21.31
CA VAL A 18 -9.35 31.69 -20.72
C VAL A 18 -9.97 32.96 -20.16
N ASN A 19 -11.03 33.43 -20.82
CA ASN A 19 -11.98 34.48 -20.44
C ASN A 19 -11.40 35.74 -19.76
N GLY A 20 -11.35 36.82 -20.55
CA GLY A 20 -10.91 38.15 -20.19
C GLY A 20 -11.33 38.62 -18.80
N THR A 21 -10.32 38.78 -17.95
CA THR A 21 -10.29 39.77 -16.87
C THR A 21 -8.81 40.07 -16.61
N ASP A 22 -8.36 41.25 -17.00
CA ASP A 22 -7.02 41.74 -16.68
C ASP A 22 -6.93 42.00 -15.18
N VAL A 23 -6.14 41.20 -14.48
CA VAL A 23 -5.64 41.52 -13.13
C VAL A 23 -4.13 41.59 -13.22
N ALA A 24 -3.61 42.80 -13.33
CA ALA A 24 -2.22 43.09 -13.13
C ALA A 24 -1.96 43.11 -11.61
N ASP A 25 -1.28 42.09 -11.09
CA ASP A 25 -0.46 42.29 -9.90
C ASP A 25 0.74 41.34 -9.86
N LYS A 26 1.88 41.89 -9.46
CA LYS A 26 3.18 41.24 -9.36
C LYS A 26 3.22 40.42 -8.09
N THR A 27 3.34 39.10 -8.19
CA THR A 27 3.87 38.31 -7.08
C THR A 27 4.55 37.02 -7.57
N GLU A 28 5.60 36.67 -6.86
CA GLU A 28 6.69 35.74 -7.18
C GLU A 28 6.24 34.31 -7.51
N LEU A 29 6.89 33.71 -8.51
CA LEU A 29 6.78 32.28 -8.85
C LEU A 29 7.54 31.41 -7.84
N PRO A 30 6.97 30.24 -7.48
CA PRO A 30 7.84 29.07 -7.37
C PRO A 30 7.31 27.84 -8.13
N VAL A 31 8.27 27.22 -8.81
CA VAL A 31 8.49 25.77 -8.95
C VAL A 31 7.46 24.95 -9.74
N VAL A 32 7.91 24.62 -10.95
CA VAL A 32 7.56 23.52 -11.85
C VAL A 32 6.77 22.38 -11.20
N ALA A 33 5.48 22.28 -11.56
CA ALA A 33 4.68 21.08 -11.38
C ALA A 33 4.83 20.19 -12.64
N SER A 34 5.38 18.99 -12.46
CA SER A 34 5.31 17.93 -13.46
C SER A 34 3.87 17.44 -13.58
N LEU A 35 3.18 17.86 -14.64
CA LEU A 35 1.88 17.36 -15.04
C LEU A 35 2.03 15.93 -15.61
N GLY A 36 1.73 14.93 -14.79
CA GLY A 36 1.40 13.59 -15.27
C GLY A 36 -0.02 13.61 -15.86
N LEU A 37 -0.10 13.65 -17.18
CA LEU A 37 -1.35 13.46 -17.92
C LEU A 37 -1.79 12.00 -17.78
N HIS A 38 -2.71 11.73 -16.86
CA HIS A 38 -3.57 10.54 -16.92
C HIS A 38 -4.82 10.90 -17.72
N LEU A 39 -4.82 10.53 -19.00
CA LEU A 39 -6.04 10.48 -19.81
C LEU A 39 -6.89 9.31 -19.30
N TYR A 40 -8.02 9.62 -18.67
CA TYR A 40 -9.13 8.69 -18.54
C TYR A 40 -10.15 9.02 -19.63
N ASP A 41 -10.29 8.11 -20.58
CA ASP A 41 -11.39 8.06 -21.52
C ASP A 41 -12.66 7.64 -20.78
N ASP A 42 -13.59 8.55 -20.60
CA ASP A 42 -15.02 8.26 -20.48
C ASP A 42 -15.81 9.53 -20.83
N PHE A 43 -15.74 9.91 -22.11
CA PHE A 43 -16.65 10.89 -22.69
C PHE A 43 -17.76 10.14 -23.44
N VAL A 44 -18.95 10.10 -22.86
CA VAL A 44 -20.16 9.61 -23.55
C VAL A 44 -20.60 10.68 -24.56
N ILE A 45 -20.15 10.53 -25.82
CA ILE A 45 -20.64 11.33 -26.94
C ILE A 45 -21.92 10.68 -27.47
N SER A 46 -23.04 11.40 -27.36
CA SER A 46 -24.29 11.05 -28.03
C SER A 46 -24.16 11.24 -29.55
N GLY A 47 -24.22 10.12 -30.27
CA GLY A 47 -24.88 9.94 -31.57
C GLY A 47 -24.54 10.89 -32.73
N SER A 48 -23.52 10.54 -33.51
CA SER A 48 -23.56 10.75 -34.96
C SER A 48 -23.20 9.44 -35.67
N SER A 49 -24.05 9.04 -36.62
CA SER A 49 -23.90 7.81 -37.39
C SER A 49 -22.74 7.95 -38.37
N GLY A 50 -21.54 7.57 -37.93
CA GLY A 50 -20.37 7.44 -38.78
C GLY A 50 -20.47 6.26 -39.75
N PRO A 51 -19.76 6.30 -40.89
CA PRO A 51 -19.77 5.24 -41.90
C PRO A 51 -19.25 3.92 -41.33
N SER A 52 -19.89 2.82 -41.72
CA SER A 52 -19.54 1.46 -41.28
C SER A 52 -18.06 1.15 -41.54
N PRO A 53 -17.33 0.59 -40.56
CA PRO A 53 -15.94 0.21 -40.75
C PRO A 53 -15.83 -0.93 -41.79
N PRO A 54 -14.72 -0.97 -42.55
CA PRO A 54 -14.48 -2.04 -43.51
C PRO A 54 -14.36 -3.40 -42.79
N PRO A 55 -14.75 -4.50 -43.46
CA PRO A 55 -14.66 -5.84 -42.89
C PRO A 55 -13.21 -6.21 -42.55
N LEU A 56 -13.02 -6.80 -41.37
CA LEU A 56 -11.71 -7.25 -40.91
C LEU A 56 -11.15 -8.36 -41.82
N PRO A 57 -9.83 -8.37 -42.07
CA PRO A 57 -9.19 -9.43 -42.83
C PRO A 57 -9.33 -10.79 -42.11
N PRO A 58 -9.39 -11.91 -42.87
CA PRO A 58 -9.53 -13.24 -42.31
C PRO A 58 -8.36 -13.58 -41.38
N ARG A 59 -8.68 -14.06 -40.17
CA ARG A 59 -7.69 -14.52 -39.19
C ARG A 59 -6.83 -15.64 -39.77
N SER A 60 -5.52 -15.46 -39.74
CA SER A 60 -4.56 -16.50 -40.08
C SER A 60 -4.73 -17.74 -39.17
N PRO A 61 -4.52 -18.96 -39.71
CA PRO A 61 -4.61 -20.20 -38.93
C PRO A 61 -3.62 -20.19 -37.76
N ARG A 62 -4.11 -20.58 -36.58
CA ARG A 62 -3.29 -20.70 -35.36
C ARG A 62 -2.28 -21.83 -35.55
N PRO A 63 -0.99 -21.64 -35.20
CA PRO A 63 -0.01 -22.72 -35.21
C PRO A 63 -0.43 -23.86 -34.26
N PRO A 64 -0.15 -25.13 -34.60
CA PRO A 64 -0.43 -26.26 -33.72
C PRO A 64 0.38 -26.18 -32.44
N SER A 65 -0.25 -26.56 -31.33
CA SER A 65 0.38 -26.59 -30.00
C SER A 65 1.48 -27.65 -29.93
N PRO A 66 2.59 -27.39 -29.22
CA PRO A 66 3.66 -28.37 -29.04
C PRO A 66 3.20 -29.56 -28.19
N PRO A 67 3.77 -30.76 -28.40
CA PRO A 67 3.43 -31.96 -27.65
C PRO A 67 3.86 -31.87 -26.17
N PRO A 68 3.16 -32.56 -25.26
CA PRO A 68 3.48 -32.56 -23.83
C PRO A 68 4.80 -33.29 -23.56
N PRO A 69 5.58 -32.85 -22.54
CA PRO A 69 6.81 -33.53 -22.15
C PRO A 69 6.53 -34.89 -21.49
N LEU A 70 7.28 -35.91 -21.94
CA LEU A 70 7.31 -37.25 -21.38
C LEU A 70 7.81 -37.22 -19.92
N ALA A 71 6.95 -37.67 -19.00
CA ALA A 71 7.32 -37.85 -17.59
C ALA A 71 8.24 -39.08 -17.45
N LEU A 72 9.50 -38.84 -17.07
CA LEU A 72 10.40 -39.90 -16.61
C LEU A 72 10.03 -40.28 -15.16
N ALA A 73 9.51 -41.50 -15.00
CA ALA A 73 9.41 -42.20 -13.72
C ALA A 73 10.72 -42.95 -13.44
N SER A 74 11.30 -42.77 -12.25
CA SER A 74 12.37 -43.57 -11.60
C SER A 74 12.82 -42.80 -10.33
N THR A 75 13.14 -43.34 -9.15
CA THR A 75 13.37 -44.71 -8.68
C THR A 75 13.47 -44.71 -7.14
N THR A 76 12.97 -45.80 -6.54
CA THR A 76 13.59 -46.59 -5.45
C THR A 76 13.85 -45.98 -4.07
N THR A 77 12.98 -46.39 -3.15
CA THR A 77 13.10 -46.47 -1.69
C THR A 77 14.36 -47.23 -1.24
N ARG A 78 15.20 -46.64 -0.38
CA ARG A 78 16.21 -47.37 0.39
C ARG A 78 15.94 -47.22 1.88
N ARG A 79 15.34 -48.27 2.46
CA ARG A 79 15.09 -48.43 3.89
C ARG A 79 16.34 -49.07 4.50
N LEU A 80 17.09 -48.32 5.31
CA LEU A 80 18.16 -48.87 6.14
C LEU A 80 17.62 -49.05 7.56
N THR A 81 17.30 -50.29 7.90
CA THR A 81 17.17 -50.77 9.28
C THR A 81 18.57 -50.97 9.85
N SER A 82 18.97 -50.14 10.81
CA SER A 82 20.15 -50.39 11.64
C SER A 82 19.72 -50.74 13.05
N SER A 83 20.17 -51.90 13.49
CA SER A 83 19.94 -52.52 14.79
C SER A 83 20.62 -51.75 15.93
N LEU A 84 19.90 -51.66 17.04
CA LEU A 84 20.30 -51.09 18.33
C LEU A 84 21.33 -51.99 19.03
N THR A 85 22.36 -51.39 19.60
CA THR A 85 23.09 -51.91 20.77
C THR A 85 22.90 -50.93 21.94
N PRO A 86 22.33 -51.36 23.08
CA PRO A 86 22.20 -50.51 24.25
C PRO A 86 23.49 -50.58 25.08
N THR A 87 24.30 -49.53 25.03
CA THR A 87 25.44 -49.34 25.92
C THR A 87 25.01 -48.47 27.11
N SER A 88 25.36 -48.94 28.30
CA SER A 88 25.10 -48.42 29.65
C SER A 88 25.18 -46.88 29.82
N PRO A 89 24.32 -46.27 30.66
CA PRO A 89 24.21 -44.83 30.82
C PRO A 89 25.35 -44.26 31.67
N SER A 90 26.34 -43.64 31.02
CA SER A 90 27.27 -42.74 31.69
C SER A 90 26.63 -41.35 31.81
N LYS A 91 26.36 -40.95 33.06
CA LYS A 91 26.34 -39.59 33.64
C LYS A 91 25.82 -38.45 32.73
N PRO A 92 24.67 -37.80 33.04
CA PRO A 92 24.15 -36.71 32.23
C PRO A 92 25.16 -35.55 32.21
N THR A 93 25.82 -35.42 31.06
CA THR A 93 26.77 -34.36 30.77
C THR A 93 25.96 -33.17 30.32
N HIS A 94 26.03 -32.09 31.09
CA HIS A 94 25.56 -30.73 30.76
C HIS A 94 24.32 -30.67 29.85
N SER A 95 23.15 -30.58 30.48
CA SER A 95 21.98 -30.01 29.82
C SER A 95 22.32 -28.59 29.39
N TRP A 96 22.74 -28.45 28.13
CA TRP A 96 22.71 -27.18 27.42
C TRP A 96 21.26 -26.74 27.45
N HIS A 97 20.92 -25.85 28.37
CA HIS A 97 19.72 -25.05 28.26
C HIS A 97 19.92 -24.22 26.99
N LEU A 98 19.51 -24.79 25.86
CA LEU A 98 19.27 -24.07 24.63
C LEU A 98 18.25 -23.01 25.02
N HIS A 99 18.74 -21.80 25.29
CA HIS A 99 17.85 -20.67 25.43
C HIS A 99 17.04 -20.63 24.13
N PRO A 100 15.70 -20.59 24.22
CA PRO A 100 14.90 -20.42 23.01
C PRO A 100 15.48 -19.22 22.27
N PRO A 101 15.72 -19.32 20.95
CA PRO A 101 16.27 -18.22 20.18
C PRO A 101 15.42 -16.98 20.45
N SER A 102 16.10 -15.88 20.80
CA SER A 102 15.42 -14.61 21.05
C SER A 102 14.59 -14.27 19.80
N PRO A 103 13.31 -13.86 19.94
CA PRO A 103 12.49 -13.52 18.80
C PRO A 103 13.20 -12.44 17.96
N ALA A 104 13.12 -12.59 16.64
CA ALA A 104 13.72 -11.62 15.74
C ALA A 104 13.05 -10.24 15.98
N PRO A 105 13.77 -9.13 15.81
CA PRO A 105 13.14 -7.82 15.93
C PRO A 105 12.11 -7.61 14.79
N ASP A 106 10.92 -7.12 15.13
CA ASP A 106 9.89 -6.71 14.17
C ASP A 106 10.49 -5.80 13.07
N VAL A 107 10.37 -6.21 11.81
CA VAL A 107 10.83 -5.40 10.67
C VAL A 107 9.66 -4.59 10.15
N VAL A 108 9.71 -3.26 10.30
CA VAL A 108 8.67 -2.35 9.81
C VAL A 108 9.14 -1.60 8.58
N VAL A 109 8.41 -1.77 7.47
CA VAL A 109 8.59 -0.99 6.24
C VAL A 109 7.66 0.21 6.29
N TRP A 110 8.21 1.41 6.31
CA TRP A 110 7.42 2.64 6.36
C TRP A 110 7.01 3.14 4.97
N ALA A 111 5.87 3.82 4.90
CA ALA A 111 5.37 4.39 3.66
C ALA A 111 6.36 5.41 3.05
N THR A 112 6.54 5.37 1.73
CA THR A 112 7.48 6.24 0.99
C THR A 112 6.80 7.48 0.40
N SER A 113 5.48 7.43 0.24
CA SER A 113 4.66 8.60 -0.07
C SER A 113 3.28 8.45 0.55
N ALA A 114 2.57 9.56 0.73
CA ALA A 114 1.19 9.53 1.18
C ALA A 114 0.40 10.69 0.58
N THR A 115 -0.88 10.44 0.29
CA THR A 115 -1.83 11.42 -0.27
C THR A 115 -3.16 11.32 0.48
N CYS A 116 -3.86 12.43 0.69
CA CYS A 116 -5.24 12.41 1.19
C CYS A 116 -6.22 12.85 0.11
N TYR A 117 -7.43 12.32 0.22
CA TYR A 117 -8.56 12.67 -0.62
C TYR A 117 -9.73 13.06 0.27
N ASP A 118 -10.51 14.01 -0.22
CA ASP A 118 -11.85 14.30 0.27
C ASP A 118 -12.85 14.23 -0.89
N ASN A 119 -14.14 14.18 -0.56
CA ASN A 119 -15.21 14.05 -1.55
C ASN A 119 -15.25 15.15 -2.63
N SER A 120 -14.52 16.25 -2.42
CA SER A 120 -14.52 17.42 -3.29
C SER A 120 -13.31 17.51 -4.20
N SER A 121 -12.30 16.65 -4.04
CA SER A 121 -11.07 16.72 -4.81
C SER A 121 -10.70 15.38 -5.44
N THR A 122 -10.61 15.37 -6.77
CA THR A 122 -9.97 14.29 -7.54
C THR A 122 -8.44 14.33 -7.45
N SER A 123 -7.87 15.47 -7.03
CA SER A 123 -6.43 15.64 -6.82
C SER A 123 -6.08 15.48 -5.33
N GLY A 124 -5.39 14.39 -5.00
CA GLY A 124 -5.00 14.12 -3.62
C GLY A 124 -3.92 15.09 -3.13
N ALA A 125 -4.03 15.60 -1.90
CA ALA A 125 -3.01 16.46 -1.30
C ALA A 125 -1.89 15.63 -0.66
N ILE A 126 -0.64 16.03 -0.85
CA ILE A 126 0.54 15.29 -0.35
C ILE A 126 0.64 15.37 1.18
N LEU A 127 0.75 14.21 1.83
CA LEU A 127 0.86 14.05 3.28
C LEU A 127 2.30 13.78 3.70
N LYS A 128 3.18 14.78 3.59
CA LYS A 128 4.61 14.67 3.92
C LYS A 128 4.89 14.12 5.32
N ARG A 129 3.96 14.30 6.26
CA ARG A 129 4.12 13.89 7.67
C ARG A 129 3.86 12.42 7.93
N MET A 130 3.18 11.72 7.02
CA MET A 130 2.93 10.28 7.12
C MET A 130 4.00 9.44 6.41
N VAL A 131 5.00 10.11 5.81
CA VAL A 131 6.08 9.46 5.06
C VAL A 131 7.24 9.14 6.00
N GLY A 132 7.70 7.89 5.94
CA GLY A 132 8.80 7.39 6.76
C GLY A 132 8.39 7.04 8.19
N PRO A 133 9.38 6.68 9.04
CA PRO A 133 9.14 6.37 10.44
C PRO A 133 8.66 7.61 11.21
N PRO A 134 7.94 7.41 12.34
CA PRO A 134 7.62 8.49 13.26
C PRO A 134 8.87 9.25 13.68
N SER A 135 8.87 10.59 13.50
CA SER A 135 10.00 11.43 13.92
C SER A 135 10.22 11.40 15.44
N ALA A 136 11.42 11.76 15.90
CA ALA A 136 11.70 11.87 17.34
C ALA A 136 10.70 12.79 18.09
N LYS A 137 10.21 13.85 17.43
CA LYS A 137 9.18 14.75 18.00
C LYS A 137 7.83 14.05 18.17
N VAL A 138 7.47 13.17 17.24
CA VAL A 138 6.26 12.33 17.34
C VAL A 138 6.41 11.35 18.49
N LEU A 139 7.54 10.66 18.59
CA LEU A 139 7.84 9.67 19.64
C LEU A 139 7.98 10.28 21.05
N ALA A 140 8.30 11.57 21.14
CA ALA A 140 8.37 12.30 22.41
C ALA A 140 7.00 12.62 23.02
N ILE A 141 5.91 12.53 22.25
CA ILE A 141 4.55 12.80 22.75
C ILE A 141 4.12 11.69 23.71
N LYS A 142 3.73 12.08 24.93
CA LYS A 142 3.27 11.16 25.97
C LYS A 142 1.76 11.18 26.23
N ALA A 143 1.08 12.26 25.82
CA ALA A 143 -0.35 12.43 26.01
C ALA A 143 -1.10 12.24 24.69
N CYS A 144 -2.27 11.58 24.73
CA CYS A 144 -3.14 11.47 23.56
C CYS A 144 -3.86 12.80 23.34
N LYS A 145 -3.23 13.70 22.60
CA LYS A 145 -3.74 15.05 22.34
C LYS A 145 -3.55 15.41 20.88
N ALA A 146 -4.49 16.19 20.35
CA ALA A 146 -4.41 16.76 19.03
C ALA A 146 -3.14 17.61 18.86
N THR A 147 -2.16 17.10 18.12
CA THR A 147 -0.95 17.82 17.71
C THR A 147 -0.91 17.91 16.19
N THR A 148 -1.68 18.87 15.66
CA THR A 148 -1.94 19.01 14.22
C THR A 148 -0.70 19.34 13.40
N THR A 149 0.43 19.67 14.02
CA THR A 149 1.71 19.98 13.38
C THR A 149 2.63 18.76 13.18
N LEU A 150 2.28 17.60 13.73
CA LEU A 150 3.13 16.40 13.72
C LEU A 150 2.50 15.17 13.05
N GLY A 151 1.29 15.29 12.53
CA GLY A 151 0.64 14.24 11.75
C GLY A 151 -0.31 14.81 10.71
N TRP A 152 -0.94 13.92 9.97
CA TRP A 152 -2.09 14.20 9.12
C TRP A 152 -3.33 14.35 9.99
N VAL A 153 -4.07 15.42 9.74
CA VAL A 153 -5.42 15.65 10.27
C VAL A 153 -6.37 15.49 9.09
N PRO A 154 -7.30 14.52 9.13
CA PRO A 154 -8.29 14.32 8.08
C PRO A 154 -9.16 15.57 7.86
N SER A 155 -9.84 15.60 6.71
CA SER A 155 -10.83 16.65 6.44
C SER A 155 -12.04 16.47 7.37
N MET A 156 -12.70 17.58 7.73
CA MET A 156 -13.99 17.51 8.44
C MET A 156 -15.12 17.04 7.51
N LYS A 157 -14.90 17.09 6.19
CA LYS A 157 -15.81 16.57 5.17
C LYS A 157 -15.63 15.06 5.01
N SER A 158 -16.67 14.39 4.53
CA SER A 158 -16.69 12.94 4.31
C SER A 158 -17.06 12.58 2.86
N PRO A 159 -16.54 11.47 2.30
CA PRO A 159 -15.47 10.63 2.86
C PRO A 159 -14.13 11.36 2.93
N SER A 160 -13.32 11.05 3.95
CA SER A 160 -11.91 11.45 4.00
C SER A 160 -11.05 10.20 4.17
N TYR A 161 -10.04 10.04 3.31
CA TYR A 161 -9.11 8.94 3.43
C TYR A 161 -7.69 9.37 3.06
N ALA A 162 -6.72 8.64 3.58
CA ALA A 162 -5.32 8.74 3.19
C ALA A 162 -4.86 7.46 2.53
N VAL A 163 -4.09 7.57 1.45
CA VAL A 163 -3.39 6.47 0.79
C VAL A 163 -1.90 6.62 1.06
N ALA A 164 -1.31 5.65 1.75
CA ALA A 164 0.11 5.54 2.03
C ALA A 164 0.71 4.48 1.09
N ASN A 165 1.66 4.85 0.24
CA ASN A 165 2.25 3.98 -0.78
C ASN A 165 3.60 3.42 -0.32
N PHE A 166 3.92 2.21 -0.78
CA PHE A 166 5.12 1.45 -0.45
C PHE A 166 5.91 1.14 -1.73
N ASN A 167 6.55 2.15 -2.29
CA ASN A 167 7.49 1.97 -3.40
C ASN A 167 8.90 1.78 -2.84
N VAL A 168 9.19 0.57 -2.35
CA VAL A 168 10.47 0.18 -1.74
C VAL A 168 11.13 -0.94 -2.54
N SER A 169 12.46 -1.04 -2.46
CA SER A 169 13.24 -2.14 -3.05
C SER A 169 14.01 -2.87 -1.94
N PRO A 170 13.85 -4.20 -1.79
CA PRO A 170 12.95 -5.08 -2.55
C PRO A 170 11.47 -4.79 -2.25
N LEU A 171 10.60 -5.16 -3.20
CA LEU A 171 9.15 -5.00 -3.07
C LEU A 171 8.60 -5.87 -1.92
N VAL A 172 7.60 -5.36 -1.20
CA VAL A 172 7.00 -6.06 -0.07
C VAL A 172 5.98 -7.09 -0.56
N ILE A 173 6.22 -8.37 -0.26
CA ILE A 173 5.28 -9.46 -0.59
C ILE A 173 4.22 -9.56 0.50
N ALA A 174 2.95 -9.65 0.08
CA ALA A 174 1.79 -9.60 0.97
C ALA A 174 1.77 -10.74 2.00
N ASN A 175 2.23 -11.95 1.66
CA ASN A 175 2.28 -13.08 2.58
C ASN A 175 3.25 -12.90 3.76
N ARG A 176 4.19 -11.95 3.68
CA ARG A 176 5.12 -11.59 4.75
C ARG A 176 4.56 -10.53 5.68
N VAL A 177 3.55 -9.79 5.24
CA VAL A 177 2.94 -8.74 6.06
C VAL A 177 2.04 -9.39 7.11
N GLU A 178 2.38 -9.16 8.37
CA GLU A 178 1.60 -9.62 9.51
C GLU A 178 0.54 -8.59 9.90
N SER A 179 0.93 -7.32 9.97
CA SER A 179 0.04 -6.22 10.30
C SER A 179 0.35 -4.94 9.53
N VAL A 180 -0.68 -4.10 9.42
CA VAL A 180 -0.52 -2.68 9.12
C VAL A 180 -0.39 -1.92 10.44
N ASP A 181 0.69 -1.18 10.59
CA ASP A 181 1.02 -0.43 11.79
C ASP A 181 0.67 1.04 11.55
N VAL A 182 -0.26 1.59 12.33
CA VAL A 182 -0.68 3.00 12.25
C VAL A 182 -0.26 3.71 13.53
N TYR A 183 0.59 4.73 13.39
CA TYR A 183 0.98 5.56 14.53
C TYR A 183 -0.04 6.68 14.74
N LEU A 184 -0.79 6.61 15.84
CA LEU A 184 -1.81 7.58 16.21
C LEU A 184 -1.27 8.56 17.26
N LEU A 185 -1.44 9.85 17.02
CA LEU A 185 -1.18 10.93 17.99
C LEU A 185 -2.43 11.28 18.80
N SER A 186 -3.58 11.18 18.16
CA SER A 186 -4.89 11.41 18.75
C SER A 186 -5.87 10.41 18.16
N ARG A 187 -6.79 9.90 18.98
CA ARG A 187 -7.94 9.10 18.52
C ARG A 187 -9.14 9.95 18.09
N GLY A 188 -9.13 11.24 18.42
CA GLY A 188 -10.31 12.11 18.31
C GLY A 188 -11.34 11.83 19.42
N THR A 189 -12.43 12.58 19.43
CA THR A 189 -13.57 12.31 20.34
C THR A 189 -14.69 11.50 19.67
N SER A 190 -14.61 11.23 18.37
CA SER A 190 -15.56 10.35 17.69
C SER A 190 -15.36 8.88 18.10
N ASN A 191 -16.45 8.12 18.17
CA ASN A 191 -16.40 6.70 18.55
C ASN A 191 -15.60 5.85 17.54
N HIS A 192 -15.48 6.28 16.28
CA HIS A 192 -14.75 5.58 15.22
C HIS A 192 -13.87 6.54 14.42
N GLY A 193 -12.73 6.92 15.01
CA GLY A 193 -11.76 7.79 14.31
C GLY A 193 -11.29 7.18 12.99
N ILE A 194 -10.87 5.91 13.00
CA ILE A 194 -10.60 5.12 11.79
C ILE A 194 -11.78 4.17 11.58
N THR A 195 -12.41 4.21 10.41
CA THR A 195 -13.60 3.39 10.10
C THR A 195 -13.24 2.10 9.36
N SER A 196 -12.26 2.14 8.47
CA SER A 196 -11.73 0.95 7.82
C SER A 196 -10.30 1.17 7.35
N ILE A 197 -9.58 0.07 7.14
CA ILE A 197 -8.26 0.07 6.51
C ILE A 197 -8.29 -0.95 5.39
N ASP A 198 -7.91 -0.50 4.20
CA ASP A 198 -7.73 -1.36 3.04
C ASP A 198 -6.26 -1.46 2.66
N ILE A 199 -5.86 -2.61 2.14
CA ILE A 199 -4.55 -2.85 1.56
C ILE A 199 -4.69 -3.02 0.05
N GLN A 200 -3.82 -2.36 -0.72
CA GLN A 200 -3.74 -2.50 -2.16
C GLN A 200 -2.72 -3.57 -2.50
N LEU A 201 -3.21 -4.64 -3.11
CA LEU A 201 -2.41 -5.76 -3.58
C LEU A 201 -2.26 -5.64 -5.10
N MET A 202 -1.05 -5.91 -5.59
CA MET A 202 -0.76 -5.99 -7.01
C MET A 202 -0.37 -7.43 -7.34
N ALA A 203 -1.22 -8.12 -8.12
CA ALA A 203 -0.91 -9.46 -8.60
C ALA A 203 0.15 -9.37 -9.70
N THR A 204 1.33 -9.93 -9.45
CA THR A 204 2.48 -9.83 -10.35
C THR A 204 2.24 -10.44 -11.73
N ALA A 205 1.42 -11.49 -11.81
CA ALA A 205 1.12 -12.18 -13.07
C ALA A 205 0.16 -11.39 -13.99
N GLU A 206 -0.70 -10.56 -13.41
CA GLU A 206 -1.83 -9.95 -14.13
C GLU A 206 -1.70 -8.42 -14.23
N GLY A 207 -0.84 -7.80 -13.42
CA GLY A 207 -0.72 -6.35 -13.33
C GLY A 207 -1.98 -5.66 -12.77
N VAL A 208 -2.97 -6.44 -12.34
CA VAL A 208 -4.22 -5.95 -11.77
C VAL A 208 -4.03 -5.64 -10.30
N SER A 209 -4.59 -4.52 -9.88
CA SER A 209 -4.56 -4.07 -8.50
C SER A 209 -5.92 -4.24 -7.83
N HIS A 210 -5.91 -4.80 -6.61
CA HIS A 210 -7.10 -5.04 -5.81
C HIS A 210 -6.97 -4.38 -4.44
N TRP A 211 -7.99 -3.61 -4.05
CA TRP A 211 -8.15 -3.15 -2.67
C TRP A 211 -8.84 -4.24 -1.87
N THR A 212 -8.30 -4.58 -0.70
CA THR A 212 -8.95 -5.47 0.26
C THR A 212 -9.00 -4.86 1.64
N THR A 213 -10.18 -4.84 2.24
CA THR A 213 -10.39 -4.40 3.62
C THR A 213 -9.82 -5.41 4.60
N ILE A 214 -8.87 -4.97 5.44
CA ILE A 214 -8.25 -5.77 6.50
C ILE A 214 -8.79 -5.42 7.89
N TYR A 215 -9.47 -4.28 8.00
CA TYR A 215 -10.07 -3.81 9.25
C TYR A 215 -11.33 -3.01 8.94
N THR A 216 -12.38 -3.27 9.71
CA THR A 216 -13.59 -2.44 9.80
C THR A 216 -13.84 -2.16 11.27
N ALA A 217 -14.07 -0.90 11.62
CA ALA A 217 -14.28 -0.49 12.98
C ALA A 217 -15.58 -1.07 13.56
N SER A 218 -15.49 -1.48 14.82
CA SER A 218 -16.61 -1.93 15.63
C SER A 218 -16.78 -1.04 16.86
N ALA A 219 -17.97 -1.08 17.47
CA ALA A 219 -18.28 -0.37 18.73
C ALA A 219 -17.33 -0.75 19.89
N ALA A 220 -16.71 -1.92 19.84
CA ALA A 220 -15.79 -2.41 20.87
C ALA A 220 -14.35 -1.94 20.66
N ASP A 221 -14.01 -1.42 19.47
CA ASP A 221 -12.63 -1.08 19.14
C ASP A 221 -12.14 0.12 19.92
N ARG A 222 -10.98 -0.07 20.58
CA ARG A 222 -10.27 1.00 21.26
C ARG A 222 -8.96 1.29 20.54
N LEU A 223 -8.89 2.44 19.90
CA LEU A 223 -7.65 2.97 19.35
C LEU A 223 -6.76 3.48 20.49
N VAL A 224 -5.53 2.97 20.54
CA VAL A 224 -4.52 3.38 21.51
C VAL A 224 -3.76 4.59 20.96
N CYS A 225 -3.53 5.59 21.80
CA CYS A 225 -2.78 6.80 21.47
C CYS A 225 -2.14 7.40 22.74
N PRO A 226 -1.02 8.13 22.61
CA PRO A 226 -0.16 8.15 21.43
C PRO A 226 0.54 6.79 21.29
N GLY A 227 0.69 6.28 20.06
CA GLY A 227 1.36 5.00 19.84
C GLY A 227 0.95 4.27 18.57
N ILE A 228 1.51 3.08 18.39
CA ILE A 228 1.24 2.21 17.24
C ILE A 228 0.04 1.33 17.55
N LYS A 229 -0.99 1.39 16.69
CA LYS A 229 -2.04 0.38 16.62
C LYS A 229 -1.71 -0.56 15.45
N ARG A 230 -1.65 -1.85 15.75
CA ARG A 230 -1.43 -2.92 14.77
C ARG A 230 -2.77 -3.47 14.30
N PHE A 231 -2.96 -3.54 12.99
CA PHE A 231 -4.13 -4.09 12.33
C PHE A 231 -3.71 -5.37 11.60
N PRO A 232 -4.07 -6.56 12.11
CA PRO A 232 -3.60 -7.81 11.55
C PRO A 232 -4.13 -8.01 10.12
N VAL A 233 -3.25 -8.41 9.21
CA VAL A 233 -3.59 -8.82 7.85
C VAL A 233 -3.96 -10.31 7.82
N LYS A 234 -3.30 -11.12 8.66
CA LYS A 234 -3.59 -12.56 8.83
C LYS A 234 -4.67 -12.74 9.91
N GLY A 235 -5.80 -13.37 9.56
CA GLY A 235 -6.88 -13.68 10.50
C GLY A 235 -8.01 -12.65 10.59
N GLY A 236 -7.88 -11.50 9.92
CA GLY A 236 -8.97 -10.53 9.72
C GLY A 236 -9.89 -11.00 8.60
N ALA A 237 -10.87 -11.85 8.96
CA ALA A 237 -11.81 -12.46 8.03
C ALA A 237 -12.72 -11.43 7.33
N ALA A 238 -12.31 -10.98 6.16
CA ALA A 238 -13.10 -11.12 4.95
C ALA A 238 -12.23 -11.93 3.99
N GLN A 239 -12.74 -13.03 3.42
CA GLN A 239 -12.03 -13.76 2.37
C GLN A 239 -11.55 -12.74 1.34
N LEU A 240 -10.23 -12.52 1.32
CA LEU A 240 -9.57 -11.82 0.23
C LEU A 240 -10.16 -12.39 -1.06
N PRO A 241 -10.68 -11.58 -1.99
CA PRO A 241 -11.25 -12.08 -3.25
C PRO A 241 -10.18 -12.69 -4.18
N ILE A 242 -8.99 -12.96 -3.64
CA ILE A 242 -7.84 -13.55 -4.30
C ILE A 242 -7.49 -14.85 -3.59
N THR A 243 -7.02 -15.83 -4.36
CA THR A 243 -6.58 -17.11 -3.80
C THR A 243 -5.32 -16.91 -2.94
N GLN A 244 -5.08 -17.84 -2.02
CA GLN A 244 -3.88 -17.81 -1.18
C GLN A 244 -2.59 -17.89 -2.00
N GLU A 245 -2.63 -18.56 -3.16
CA GLU A 245 -1.53 -18.61 -4.12
C GLU A 245 -1.23 -17.22 -4.71
N VAL A 246 -2.28 -16.50 -5.14
CA VAL A 246 -2.13 -15.12 -5.64
C VAL A 246 -1.63 -14.20 -4.53
N LEU A 247 -2.14 -14.33 -3.30
CA LEU A 247 -1.63 -13.58 -2.14
C LEU A 247 -0.15 -13.90 -1.84
N GLY A 248 0.28 -15.15 -2.06
CA GLY A 248 1.65 -15.62 -1.90
C GLY A 248 2.67 -14.90 -2.79
N ALA A 249 2.23 -14.43 -3.95
CA ALA A 249 3.06 -13.72 -4.93
C ALA A 249 2.69 -12.24 -5.10
N ALA A 250 1.60 -11.78 -4.48
CA ALA A 250 1.13 -10.40 -4.59
C ALA A 250 2.05 -9.45 -3.83
N GLN A 251 2.23 -8.26 -4.38
CA GLN A 251 2.98 -7.17 -3.77
C GLN A 251 2.03 -6.20 -3.08
N VAL A 252 2.46 -5.64 -1.96
CA VAL A 252 1.73 -4.56 -1.29
C VAL A 252 2.15 -3.23 -1.90
N ALA A 253 1.22 -2.58 -2.60
CA ALA A 253 1.47 -1.29 -3.24
C ALA A 253 1.14 -0.12 -2.30
N ALA A 254 0.03 -0.22 -1.57
CA ALA A 254 -0.47 0.87 -0.73
C ALA A 254 -1.37 0.39 0.41
N VAL A 255 -1.61 1.29 1.36
CA VAL A 255 -2.60 1.16 2.43
C VAL A 255 -3.51 2.39 2.39
N LYS A 256 -4.83 2.17 2.45
CA LYS A 256 -5.83 3.23 2.48
C LYS A 256 -6.51 3.25 3.84
N ILE A 257 -6.39 4.36 4.54
CA ILE A 257 -7.00 4.59 5.86
C ILE A 257 -8.23 5.45 5.66
N HIS A 258 -9.40 4.85 5.87
CA HIS A 258 -10.66 5.58 5.87
C HIS A 258 -10.92 6.19 7.23
N VAL A 259 -11.22 7.47 7.21
CA VAL A 259 -11.60 8.23 8.38
C VAL A 259 -13.02 8.72 8.16
N ASN A 260 -13.89 8.38 9.10
CA ASN A 260 -15.20 8.99 9.29
C ASN A 260 -16.17 8.87 8.09
N GLY A 261 -17.19 8.02 8.24
CA GLY A 261 -18.23 7.82 7.21
C GLY A 261 -19.21 9.00 7.05
N THR A 262 -19.14 10.01 7.90
CA THR A 262 -20.02 11.19 7.90
C THR A 262 -19.23 12.47 8.14
N GLY A 263 -19.71 13.67 7.81
CA GLY A 263 -18.99 14.90 8.20
C GLY A 263 -18.88 15.05 9.72
N VAL A 264 -17.85 15.72 10.23
CA VAL A 264 -17.72 16.11 11.65
C VAL A 264 -17.82 17.62 11.82
N ALA A 265 -18.29 18.06 12.99
CA ALA A 265 -18.42 19.47 13.31
C ALA A 265 -17.09 20.11 13.75
N ASP A 266 -16.17 19.33 14.31
CA ASP A 266 -14.90 19.81 14.86
C ASP A 266 -13.75 18.85 14.51
N LYS A 267 -12.58 19.41 14.15
CA LYS A 267 -11.33 18.68 13.93
C LYS A 267 -10.88 17.90 15.17
N SER A 268 -11.25 18.31 16.38
CA SER A 268 -10.97 17.57 17.62
C SER A 268 -11.62 16.18 17.65
N GLN A 269 -12.65 15.95 16.82
CA GLN A 269 -13.33 14.66 16.66
C GLN A 269 -12.55 13.67 15.78
N LEU A 270 -11.54 14.14 15.05
CA LEU A 270 -10.80 13.35 14.08
C LEU A 270 -9.53 12.74 14.69
N PRO A 271 -9.12 11.54 14.23
CA PRO A 271 -7.82 11.01 14.59
C PRO A 271 -6.71 11.84 13.95
N ILE A 272 -5.51 11.74 14.54
CA ILE A 272 -4.29 12.29 13.92
C ILE A 272 -3.32 11.15 13.69
N VAL A 273 -2.99 10.90 12.43
CA VAL A 273 -2.09 9.82 12.01
C VAL A 273 -0.72 10.39 11.68
N ALA A 274 0.32 9.88 12.33
CA ALA A 274 1.69 10.35 12.12
C ALA A 274 2.52 9.44 11.22
N ALA A 275 2.20 8.16 11.11
CA ALA A 275 2.93 7.25 10.23
C ALA A 275 2.08 6.02 9.90
N VAL A 276 2.41 5.37 8.79
CA VAL A 276 1.87 4.08 8.39
C VAL A 276 3.02 3.19 7.97
N GLY A 277 3.05 1.97 8.49
CA GLY A 277 4.05 0.96 8.18
C GLY A 277 3.43 -0.41 7.95
N LEU A 278 4.19 -1.29 7.30
CA LEU A 278 3.91 -2.72 7.16
C LEU A 278 4.87 -3.46 8.09
N ASN A 279 4.33 -4.17 9.07
CA ASN A 279 5.10 -5.06 9.92
C ASN A 279 5.26 -6.40 9.19
N LEU A 280 6.50 -6.77 8.90
CA LEU A 280 6.84 -8.04 8.30
C LEU A 280 7.07 -9.04 9.43
N GLY A 281 6.22 -10.06 9.53
CA GLY A 281 6.40 -11.11 10.52
C GLY A 281 7.65 -11.95 10.25
N ASP A 282 8.08 -12.72 11.24
CA ASP A 282 9.36 -13.44 11.32
C ASP A 282 9.60 -14.52 10.24
N GLY A 283 8.70 -14.66 9.25
CA GLY A 283 8.84 -15.61 8.15
C GLY A 283 8.77 -17.09 8.55
N THR A 284 8.44 -17.40 9.80
CA THR A 284 8.21 -18.76 10.30
C THR A 284 6.76 -19.20 10.03
N ALA A 285 6.47 -19.48 8.75
CA ALA A 285 5.26 -20.21 8.35
C ALA A 285 5.65 -21.62 7.89
#